data_AF-A0A351ZZF1-F1
#
_entry.id   AF-A0A351ZZF1-F1
#
_cell.length_a   1.000
_cell.length_b   1.000
_cell.length_c   1.000
_cell.angle_alpha   90.00
_cell.angle_beta   90.00
_cell.angle_gamma   90.00
#
_symmetry.space_group_name_H-M   'P 1'
#
loop_
_entity.id
_entity.type
_entity.pdbx_description
1 polymer ?
#
loop_
_entity_poly.entity_id
_entity_poly.type
_entity_poly.pdbx_seq_one_letter_code
_entity_poly.pdbx_strand_id
1 'polypeptide(L)'
;MIRTLTMLSVAAMFIMSAAPVLAADSTKSDIAIFQKPVTTKHSITIDGKKIDYDATAGHLTLVKEDGTPRAKVFYIAYTRTGVTEPSQRPLTFSFNGGPGSSSVWLHLGVLGP
;
A
#
# COMPACT_ATOMS: atom_id res chain seq x y z
N MET A 1 -26.08 -36.03 46.98
CA MET A 1 -25.95 -34.72 47.64
C MET A 1 -24.95 -33.88 46.88
N ILE A 2 -25.42 -32.72 46.42
CA ILE A 2 -24.71 -31.70 45.65
C ILE A 2 -23.54 -31.13 46.47
N ARG A 3 -22.33 -31.03 45.90
CA ARG A 3 -21.37 -29.98 46.26
C ARG A 3 -20.57 -29.52 45.04
N THR A 4 -20.39 -28.23 45.02
CA THR A 4 -20.24 -27.34 43.87
C THR A 4 -18.78 -27.08 43.52
N LEU A 5 -18.59 -26.74 42.25
CA LEU A 5 -17.43 -26.20 41.55
C LEU A 5 -16.80 -24.94 42.19
N THR A 6 -15.47 -24.80 42.11
CA THR A 6 -14.83 -23.50 41.86
C THR A 6 -13.46 -23.68 41.21
N MET A 7 -13.40 -23.58 39.88
CA MET A 7 -12.15 -23.28 39.16
C MET A 7 -11.86 -21.79 39.30
N LEU A 8 -10.70 -21.44 39.85
CA LEU A 8 -10.22 -20.08 39.97
C LEU A 8 -9.69 -19.62 38.60
N SER A 9 -10.54 -18.96 37.81
CA SER A 9 -10.12 -18.29 36.57
C SER A 9 -9.46 -16.97 36.93
N VAL A 10 -8.13 -16.89 36.81
CA VAL A 10 -7.40 -15.61 36.92
C VAL A 10 -7.59 -14.85 35.61
N ALA A 11 -8.55 -13.92 35.60
CA ALA A 11 -8.67 -12.92 34.54
C ALA A 11 -7.55 -11.88 34.73
N ALA A 12 -6.48 -11.99 33.94
CA ALA A 12 -5.46 -10.95 33.85
C ALA A 12 -6.04 -9.74 33.12
N MET A 13 -6.48 -8.74 33.88
CA MET A 13 -6.97 -7.47 33.39
C MET A 13 -5.77 -6.66 32.89
N PHE A 14 -5.51 -6.69 31.58
CA PHE A 14 -4.53 -5.82 30.93
C PHE A 14 -5.06 -4.39 30.97
N ILE A 15 -4.55 -3.57 31.88
CA ILE A 15 -4.81 -2.13 31.91
C ILE A 15 -4.05 -1.53 30.73
N MET A 16 -4.77 -1.27 29.63
CA MET A 16 -4.23 -0.54 28.49
C MET A 16 -4.13 0.93 28.88
N SER A 17 -2.97 1.33 29.40
CA SER A 17 -2.61 2.73 29.61
C SER A 17 -2.64 3.44 28.26
N ALA A 18 -3.60 4.36 28.10
CA ALA A 18 -3.62 5.28 26.98
C ALA A 18 -2.50 6.31 27.17
N ALA A 19 -1.34 6.05 26.56
CA ALA A 19 -0.31 7.07 26.43
C ALA A 19 -0.89 8.23 25.58
N PRO A 20 -0.65 9.50 25.95
CA PRO A 20 -1.09 10.62 25.13
C PRO A 20 -0.36 10.54 23.78
N VAL A 21 -1.14 10.38 22.71
CA VAL A 21 -0.64 10.61 21.35
C VAL A 21 -0.21 12.07 21.32
N LEU A 22 1.09 12.32 21.38
CA LEU A 22 1.66 13.61 21.08
C LEU A 22 1.22 13.95 19.64
N ALA A 23 0.32 14.93 19.52
CA ALA A 23 -0.05 15.49 18.24
C ALA A 23 1.25 15.96 17.56
N ALA A 24 1.62 15.30 16.46
CA ALA A 24 2.74 15.73 15.66
C ALA A 24 2.46 17.16 15.19
N ASP A 25 3.33 18.08 15.59
CA ASP A 25 3.29 19.47 15.17
C ASP A 25 3.57 19.53 13.66
N SER A 26 2.49 19.59 12.88
CA SER A 26 2.55 19.66 11.42
C SER A 26 2.92 21.09 11.02
N THR A 27 4.19 21.44 11.23
CA THR A 27 4.81 22.52 10.50
C THR A 27 4.62 22.22 9.02
N LYS A 28 3.94 23.15 8.34
CA LYS A 28 3.47 23.05 6.96
C LYS A 28 4.69 22.93 6.05
N SER A 29 5.16 21.69 5.90
CA SER A 29 6.21 21.34 4.97
C SER A 29 5.70 21.76 3.59
N ASP A 30 6.50 22.51 2.83
CA ASP A 30 6.29 22.72 1.40
C ASP A 30 6.51 21.38 0.69
N ILE A 31 5.60 20.44 0.94
CA ILE A 31 5.57 19.15 0.28
C ILE A 31 5.14 19.47 -1.13
N ALA A 32 6.07 19.37 -2.07
CA ALA A 32 5.77 19.43 -3.49
C ALA A 32 4.49 18.63 -3.75
N ILE A 33 3.46 19.31 -4.25
CA ILE A 33 2.14 18.72 -4.49
C ILE A 33 2.29 17.47 -5.35
N PHE A 34 3.28 17.46 -6.25
CA PHE A 34 3.68 16.30 -7.01
C PHE A 34 5.09 15.88 -6.63
N GLN A 35 5.25 14.66 -6.13
CA GLN A 35 6.55 14.05 -5.95
C GLN A 35 6.92 13.28 -7.21
N LYS A 36 8.16 13.47 -7.69
CA LYS A 36 8.66 12.72 -8.83
C LYS A 36 8.73 11.23 -8.46
N PRO A 37 8.12 10.33 -9.24
CA PRO A 37 8.21 8.90 -8.97
C PRO A 37 9.63 8.38 -9.24
N VAL A 38 9.97 7.27 -8.60
CA VAL A 38 11.23 6.56 -8.80
C VAL A 38 10.98 5.38 -9.72
N THR A 39 11.75 5.30 -10.81
CA THR A 39 11.66 4.21 -11.80
C THR A 39 12.98 3.46 -11.89
N THR A 40 12.90 2.13 -11.92
CA THR A 40 14.03 1.22 -12.12
C THR A 40 13.72 0.25 -13.26
N LYS A 41 14.75 -0.26 -13.93
CA LYS A 41 14.62 -1.14 -15.11
C LYS A 41 14.96 -2.57 -14.74
N HIS A 42 14.12 -3.52 -15.12
CA HIS A 42 14.25 -4.93 -14.73
C HIS A 42 13.83 -5.86 -15.87
N SER A 43 14.06 -7.16 -15.66
CA SER A 43 13.64 -8.21 -16.58
C SER A 43 13.23 -9.46 -15.82
N ILE A 44 12.28 -10.20 -16.38
CA ILE A 44 11.84 -11.50 -15.85
C ILE A 44 11.62 -12.49 -17.00
N THR A 45 11.74 -13.79 -16.74
CA THR A 45 11.37 -14.83 -17.71
C THR A 45 10.07 -15.49 -17.27
N ILE A 46 9.05 -15.43 -18.14
CA ILE A 46 7.74 -16.07 -17.94
C ILE A 46 7.50 -16.98 -19.15
N ASP A 47 7.19 -18.25 -18.92
CA ASP A 47 6.99 -19.27 -19.97
C ASP A 47 8.12 -19.31 -21.00
N GLY A 48 9.36 -19.22 -20.53
CA GLY A 48 10.58 -19.22 -21.38
C GLY A 48 10.80 -17.93 -22.18
N LYS A 49 9.94 -16.91 -22.02
CA LYS A 49 10.06 -15.63 -22.71
C LYS A 49 10.57 -14.56 -21.76
N LYS A 50 11.66 -13.91 -22.16
CA LYS A 50 12.18 -12.72 -21.47
C LYS A 50 11.22 -11.54 -21.66
N ILE A 51 10.89 -10.87 -20.56
CA ILE A 51 10.02 -9.71 -20.50
C ILE A 51 10.78 -8.60 -19.77
N ASP A 52 11.14 -7.56 -20.52
CA ASP A 52 11.73 -6.35 -19.96
C ASP A 52 10.62 -5.41 -19.48
N TYR A 53 10.82 -4.77 -18.32
CA TYR A 53 9.83 -3.89 -17.72
C TYR A 53 10.46 -2.79 -16.86
N ASP A 54 9.75 -1.69 -16.73
CA ASP A 54 10.07 -0.61 -15.79
C ASP A 54 9.20 -0.79 -14.52
N ALA A 55 9.84 -0.76 -13.35
CA ALA A 55 9.18 -0.74 -12.04
C ALA A 55 9.20 0.68 -11.48
N THR A 56 8.03 1.27 -11.27
CA THR A 56 7.86 2.66 -10.84
C THR A 56 7.10 2.74 -9.52
N ALA A 57 7.66 3.41 -8.52
CA ALA A 57 7.01 3.70 -7.24
C ALA A 57 6.79 5.21 -7.08
N GLY A 58 5.61 5.61 -6.60
CA GLY A 58 5.27 7.03 -6.48
C GLY A 58 3.99 7.29 -5.72
N HIS A 59 3.54 8.54 -5.77
CA HIS A 59 2.26 8.97 -5.18
C HIS A 59 1.40 9.68 -6.23
N LEU A 60 0.11 9.34 -6.26
CA LEU A 60 -0.91 10.12 -6.93
C LEU A 60 -1.48 11.12 -5.92
N THR A 61 -1.31 12.42 -6.18
CA THR A 61 -1.89 13.45 -5.33
C THR A 61 -3.29 13.79 -5.80
N LEU A 62 -4.27 13.54 -4.94
CA LEU A 62 -5.64 13.99 -5.14
C LEU A 62 -5.72 15.43 -4.68
N VAL A 63 -6.23 16.31 -5.53
CA VAL A 63 -6.40 17.74 -5.25
C VAL A 63 -7.89 18.05 -4.99
N LYS A 64 -8.15 19.08 -4.19
CA LYS A 64 -9.49 19.65 -4.03
C LYS A 64 -9.78 20.63 -5.16
N GLU A 65 -11.01 21.13 -5.22
CA GLU A 65 -11.44 22.15 -6.19
C GLU A 65 -10.62 23.46 -6.06
N ASP A 66 -10.18 23.81 -4.85
CA ASP A 66 -9.32 24.97 -4.57
C ASP A 66 -7.84 24.76 -4.96
N GLY A 67 -7.49 23.61 -5.55
CA GLY A 67 -6.13 23.25 -5.94
C GLY A 67 -5.25 22.75 -4.80
N THR A 68 -5.72 22.73 -3.55
CA THR A 68 -4.95 22.23 -2.42
C THR A 68 -4.92 20.70 -2.36
N PRO A 69 -3.85 20.06 -1.83
CA PRO A 69 -3.81 18.61 -1.68
C PRO A 69 -4.92 18.10 -0.75
N ARG A 70 -5.63 17.06 -1.18
CA ARG A 70 -6.62 16.30 -0.40
C ARG A 70 -6.02 15.04 0.20
N ALA A 71 -5.29 14.27 -0.61
CA ALA A 71 -4.70 12.99 -0.20
C ALA A 71 -3.56 12.59 -1.13
N LYS A 72 -2.73 11.65 -0.68
CA LYS A 72 -1.73 10.97 -1.52
C LYS A 72 -1.99 9.49 -1.52
N VAL A 73 -2.08 8.89 -2.70
CA VAL A 73 -2.22 7.45 -2.89
C VAL A 73 -0.87 6.92 -3.37
N PHE A 74 -0.20 6.15 -2.53
CA PHE A 74 1.02 5.44 -2.94
C PHE A 74 0.68 4.36 -3.98
N TYR A 75 1.52 4.20 -4.99
CA TYR A 75 1.38 3.16 -6.00
C TYR A 75 2.73 2.55 -6.38
N ILE A 76 2.65 1.32 -6.91
CA ILE A 76 3.73 0.67 -7.64
C ILE A 76 3.16 0.23 -8.99
N ALA A 77 3.88 0.49 -10.07
CA ALA A 77 3.49 0.17 -11.44
C ALA A 77 4.59 -0.61 -12.15
N TYR A 78 4.19 -1.70 -12.83
CA TYR A 78 5.05 -2.51 -13.68
C TYR A 78 4.64 -2.32 -15.13
N THR A 79 5.49 -1.69 -15.92
CA THR A 79 5.20 -1.38 -17.32
C THR A 79 6.14 -2.16 -18.21
N ARG A 80 5.61 -3.14 -18.95
CA ARG A 80 6.40 -3.86 -19.96
C ARG A 80 6.92 -2.88 -21.02
N THR A 81 8.20 -3.00 -21.33
CA THR A 81 8.88 -2.17 -22.34
C THR A 81 9.12 -2.97 -23.63
N GLY A 82 9.54 -2.29 -24.70
CA GLY A 82 9.82 -2.93 -26.00
C GLY A 82 8.58 -3.49 -26.71
N VAL A 83 7.41 -2.89 -26.48
CA VAL A 83 6.14 -3.30 -27.09
C VAL A 83 5.84 -2.42 -28.30
N THR A 84 5.49 -3.02 -29.44
CA THR A 84 5.15 -2.31 -30.69
C THR A 84 3.89 -1.45 -30.56
N GLU A 85 2.84 -1.99 -29.93
CA GLU A 85 1.54 -1.31 -29.77
C GLU A 85 1.14 -1.21 -28.27
N PRO A 86 1.69 -0.23 -27.52
CA PRO A 86 1.41 -0.10 -26.08
C PRO A 86 -0.06 0.11 -25.75
N SER A 87 -0.80 0.80 -26.62
CA SER A 87 -2.24 1.10 -26.44
C SER A 87 -3.14 -0.14 -26.48
N GLN A 88 -2.67 -1.23 -27.08
CA GLN A 88 -3.39 -2.50 -27.16
C GLN A 88 -3.15 -3.40 -25.94
N ARG A 89 -2.20 -3.06 -25.06
CA ARG A 89 -1.95 -3.85 -23.86
C ARG A 89 -3.00 -3.53 -22.78
N PRO A 90 -3.65 -4.55 -22.19
CA PRO A 90 -4.56 -4.33 -21.07
C PRO A 90 -3.84 -3.67 -19.88
N LEU A 91 -4.52 -2.71 -19.27
CA LEU A 91 -4.11 -2.10 -18.01
C LEU A 91 -4.89 -2.75 -16.87
N THR A 92 -4.17 -3.25 -15.87
CA THR A 92 -4.77 -3.82 -14.66
C THR A 92 -4.48 -2.94 -13.46
N PHE A 93 -5.52 -2.59 -12.71
CA PHE A 93 -5.40 -1.97 -11.40
C PHE A 93 -5.77 -3.02 -10.34
N SER A 94 -5.00 -3.04 -9.26
CA SER A 94 -5.21 -4.00 -8.18
C SER A 94 -5.22 -3.29 -6.84
N PHE A 95 -6.26 -3.56 -6.06
CA PHE A 95 -6.52 -2.94 -4.76
C PHE A 95 -6.80 -4.05 -3.75
N ASN A 96 -6.18 -3.95 -2.58
CA ASN A 96 -6.50 -4.88 -1.51
C ASN A 96 -7.82 -4.52 -0.82
N GLY A 97 -8.42 -5.52 -0.16
CA GLY A 97 -9.71 -5.41 0.51
C GLY A 97 -9.60 -5.09 2.01
N GLY A 98 -10.58 -5.60 2.77
CA GLY A 98 -10.73 -5.30 4.21
C GLY A 98 -11.56 -4.04 4.43
N PRO A 99 -11.18 -3.22 5.40
CA PRO A 99 -10.87 -1.83 5.07
C PRO A 99 -9.49 -1.46 5.63
N GLY A 100 -8.74 -0.61 4.92
CA GLY A 100 -7.44 -0.13 5.38
C GLY A 100 -6.27 -1.11 5.23
N SER A 101 -6.48 -2.30 4.63
CA SER A 101 -5.39 -3.22 4.34
C SER A 101 -4.55 -2.72 3.16
N SER A 102 -3.23 -2.81 3.27
CA SER A 102 -2.30 -2.34 2.23
C SER A 102 -2.29 -3.28 1.01
N SER A 103 -2.15 -2.70 -0.19
CA SER A 103 -1.88 -3.45 -1.43
C SER A 103 -0.50 -4.11 -1.48
N VAL A 104 0.34 -3.96 -0.44
CA VAL A 104 1.60 -4.71 -0.31
C VAL A 104 1.40 -6.22 -0.37
N TRP A 105 0.28 -6.73 0.14
CA TRP A 105 -0.04 -8.16 0.09
C TRP A 105 -0.28 -8.68 -1.33
N LEU A 106 -0.94 -7.88 -2.15
CA LEU A 106 -1.13 -8.20 -3.56
C LEU A 106 0.19 -8.02 -4.32
N HIS A 107 1.00 -7.04 -3.97
CA HIS A 107 2.29 -6.82 -4.59
C HIS A 107 3.28 -7.97 -4.30
N LEU A 108 3.50 -8.34 -3.04
CA LEU A 108 4.53 -9.32 -2.68
C LEU A 108 4.03 -10.77 -2.67
N GLY A 109 2.70 -10.97 -2.58
CA GLY A 109 2.11 -12.30 -2.40
C GLY A 109 1.38 -12.87 -3.61
N VAL A 110 1.04 -12.05 -4.62
CA VAL A 110 0.15 -12.51 -5.71
C VAL A 110 0.56 -11.99 -7.10
N LEU A 111 0.69 -10.67 -7.26
CA LEU A 111 0.73 -10.00 -8.56
C LEU A 111 2.05 -9.26 -8.85
N GLY A 112 3.01 -9.32 -7.93
CA GLY A 112 4.37 -8.84 -8.21
C GLY A 112 5.02 -9.66 -9.33
N PRO A 113 5.97 -9.07 -10.06
CA PRO A 113 6.79 -9.82 -11.01
C PRO A 113 7.61 -10.90 -10.29
#